data_AF-A0A2E4YZD5-F1
#
_entry.id   AF-A0A2E4YZD5-F1
#
_cell.length_a   1.000
_cell.length_b   1.000
_cell.length_c   1.000
_cell.angle_alpha   90.00
_cell.angle_beta   90.00
_cell.angle_gamma   90.00
#
_symmetry.space_group_name_H-M   'P 1'
#
loop_
_entity.id
_entity.type
_entity.pdbx_description
1 polymer ?
#
loop_
_entity_poly.entity_id
_entity_poly.type
_entity_poly.pdbx_seq_one_letter_code
_entity_poly.pdbx_strand_id
1 'polypeptide(L)'
;MQFPTPLTPARLIKRYKRFLFDAELENGDFITGSCPNTGSMRGLTTPASLIWLENHDNPKRKYPHSLELVEADGTLVGINTGRPNKLAEEAILGGLIGDLGDYAELKREQKYGVNSRIDILLDDPEKGRAYVEVKNVHYRREGRLAEFPDSVTARGARHLDELAAMAGTG
;
A
#
# COMPACT_ATOMS: atom_id res chain seq x y z
N MET A 1 -9.17 -8.96 -0.05
CA MET A 1 -9.20 -8.51 1.35
C MET A 1 -10.50 -7.80 1.61
N GLN A 2 -11.24 -8.20 2.64
CA GLN A 2 -12.32 -7.39 3.17
C GLN A 2 -11.77 -6.52 4.31
N PHE A 3 -12.21 -5.26 4.40
CA PHE A 3 -11.91 -4.45 5.57
C PHE A 3 -12.60 -5.07 6.80
N PRO A 4 -11.92 -5.11 7.96
CA PRO A 4 -12.48 -5.75 9.16
C PRO A 4 -13.70 -5.00 9.70
N THR A 5 -13.82 -3.71 9.39
CA THR A 5 -14.97 -2.87 9.69
C THR A 5 -15.40 -2.09 8.44
N PRO A 6 -16.69 -1.73 8.32
CA PRO A 6 -17.13 -0.81 7.28
C PRO A 6 -16.37 0.51 7.39
N LEU A 7 -15.90 1.03 6.25
CA LEU A 7 -15.20 2.30 6.24
C LEU A 7 -16.18 3.46 6.40
N THR A 8 -15.77 4.47 7.15
CA THR A 8 -16.54 5.71 7.34
C THR A 8 -16.18 6.72 6.25
N PRO A 9 -17.14 7.19 5.44
CA PRO A 9 -16.90 8.26 4.47
C PRO A 9 -16.70 9.62 5.17
N ALA A 10 -15.86 10.48 4.59
CA ALA A 10 -15.63 11.84 5.07
C ALA A 10 -15.16 12.75 3.92
N ARG A 11 -15.11 14.06 4.15
CA ARG A 11 -14.54 15.05 3.22
C ARG A 11 -13.18 15.52 3.72
N LEU A 12 -12.14 15.36 2.90
CA LEU A 12 -10.80 15.81 3.25
C LEU A 12 -10.76 17.33 3.36
N ILE A 13 -10.23 17.87 4.46
CA ILE A 13 -9.96 19.31 4.59
C ILE A 13 -8.53 19.60 4.14
N LYS A 14 -7.58 18.87 4.74
CA LYS A 14 -6.15 18.97 4.39
C LYS A 14 -5.37 17.77 4.91
N ARG A 15 -4.31 17.39 4.22
CA ARG A 15 -3.24 16.52 4.72
C ARG A 15 -2.03 17.36 5.09
N TYR A 16 -1.40 17.08 6.22
CA TYR A 16 -0.25 17.84 6.71
C TYR A 16 0.70 16.97 7.54
N LYS A 17 1.93 17.45 7.71
CA LYS A 17 3.01 16.71 8.39
C LYS A 17 3.24 15.28 7.83
N ARG A 18 2.75 14.98 6.62
CA ARG A 18 2.73 13.66 5.95
C ARG A 18 1.84 12.60 6.60
N PHE A 19 1.75 12.55 7.92
CA PHE A 19 1.06 11.49 8.68
C PHE A 19 -0.27 11.94 9.31
N LEU A 20 -0.73 13.17 9.10
CA LEU A 20 -2.01 13.66 9.61
C LEU A 20 -2.90 14.18 8.49
N PHE A 21 -4.20 14.10 8.73
CA PHE A 21 -5.20 14.81 7.95
C PHE A 21 -6.30 15.34 8.86
N ASP A 22 -6.93 16.43 8.45
CA ASP A 22 -8.19 16.89 9.02
C ASP A 22 -9.31 16.61 8.01
N ALA A 23 -10.49 16.23 8.49
CA ALA A 23 -11.66 15.92 7.68
C ALA A 23 -12.97 16.29 8.37
N GLU A 24 -14.02 16.41 7.57
CA GLU A 24 -15.41 16.59 8.03
C GLU A 24 -16.18 15.29 7.77
N LEU A 25 -16.80 14.74 8.82
CA LEU A 25 -17.66 13.56 8.76
C LEU A 25 -19.05 13.93 8.20
N GLU A 26 -19.84 12.94 7.76
CA GLU A 26 -21.19 13.19 7.23
C GLU A 26 -22.16 13.84 8.24
N ASN A 27 -21.92 13.65 9.53
CA ASN A 27 -22.70 14.29 10.60
C ASN A 27 -22.27 15.74 10.90
N GLY A 28 -21.27 16.28 10.18
CA GLY A 28 -20.72 17.61 10.37
C GLY A 28 -19.58 17.71 11.40
N ASP A 29 -19.18 16.60 12.02
CA ASP A 29 -18.08 16.62 12.99
C ASP A 29 -16.72 16.78 12.30
N PHE A 30 -15.87 17.62 12.89
CA PHE A 30 -14.48 17.81 12.45
C PHE A 30 -13.55 16.88 13.21
N ILE A 31 -12.75 16.11 12.47
CA ILE A 31 -11.81 15.14 13.05
C ILE A 31 -10.39 15.35 12.54
N THR A 32 -9.42 14.93 13.34
CA THR A 32 -8.04 14.68 12.91
C THR A 32 -7.77 13.19 12.92
N GLY A 33 -7.25 12.66 11.81
CA GLY A 33 -6.90 11.26 11.65
C GLY A 33 -5.44 11.04 11.26
N SER A 34 -5.04 9.78 11.25
CA SER A 34 -3.71 9.35 10.82
C SER A 34 -3.70 9.00 9.33
N CYS A 35 -2.67 9.44 8.62
CA CYS A 35 -2.43 9.11 7.22
C CYS A 35 -1.31 8.05 7.14
N PRO A 36 -1.62 6.78 6.85
CA PRO A 36 -0.64 5.68 6.79
C PRO A 36 0.12 5.64 5.46
N ASN A 37 0.46 6.82 4.93
CA ASN A 37 1.26 6.98 3.73
C ASN A 37 2.20 8.16 3.94
N THR A 38 3.51 7.94 3.86
CA THR A 38 4.53 8.99 4.07
C THR A 38 5.02 9.61 2.77
N GLY A 39 4.57 9.07 1.62
CA GLY A 39 4.86 9.56 0.28
C GLY A 39 4.22 10.92 0.01
N SER A 40 4.47 11.45 -1.19
CA SER A 40 3.93 12.76 -1.57
C SER A 40 2.40 12.73 -1.66
N MET A 41 1.82 11.58 -2.05
CA MET A 41 0.40 11.45 -2.39
C MET A 41 -0.03 12.52 -3.41
N ARG A 42 0.86 12.86 -4.35
CA ARG A 42 0.61 13.88 -5.36
C ARG A 42 -0.67 13.54 -6.13
N GLY A 43 -1.60 14.50 -6.17
CA GLY A 43 -2.91 14.34 -6.81
C GLY A 43 -3.99 13.72 -5.92
N LEU A 44 -3.67 13.30 -4.69
CA LEU A 44 -4.60 12.60 -3.78
C LEU A 44 -4.86 13.36 -2.47
N THR A 45 -4.53 14.64 -2.41
CA THR A 45 -4.67 15.47 -1.20
C THR A 45 -5.49 16.73 -1.43
N THR A 46 -6.31 16.74 -2.49
CA THR A 46 -7.16 17.88 -2.84
C THR A 46 -8.22 18.09 -1.75
N PRO A 47 -8.40 19.31 -1.22
CA PRO A 47 -9.50 19.60 -0.31
C PRO A 47 -10.85 19.23 -0.92
N ALA A 48 -11.80 18.84 -0.07
CA ALA A 48 -13.13 18.31 -0.37
C ALA A 48 -13.17 16.94 -1.10
N SER A 49 -12.02 16.30 -1.39
CA SER A 49 -12.00 14.91 -1.87
C SER A 49 -12.79 14.00 -0.91
N LEU A 50 -13.60 13.11 -1.48
CA LEU A 50 -14.24 12.04 -0.71
C LEU A 50 -13.16 11.06 -0.26
N ILE A 51 -13.17 10.71 1.02
CA ILE A 51 -12.19 9.80 1.63
C ILE A 51 -12.91 8.75 2.47
N TRP A 52 -12.26 7.61 2.68
CA TRP A 52 -12.78 6.51 3.50
C TRP A 52 -11.80 6.17 4.60
N LEU A 53 -12.35 6.07 5.81
CA LEU A 53 -11.60 5.96 7.04
C LEU A 53 -11.87 4.62 7.71
N GLU A 54 -10.82 3.91 8.11
CA GLU A 54 -10.95 2.83 9.08
C GLU A 54 -11.02 3.45 10.49
N ASN A 55 -12.03 3.05 11.27
CA ASN A 55 -12.15 3.45 12.67
C ASN A 55 -11.58 2.35 13.57
N HIS A 56 -10.65 2.72 14.44
CA HIS A 56 -10.04 1.82 15.41
C HIS A 56 -10.58 2.06 16.82
N ASP A 57 -11.25 1.07 17.37
CA ASP A 57 -11.65 1.04 18.78
C ASP A 57 -10.47 0.61 19.68
N ASN A 58 -9.44 1.46 19.73
CA ASN A 58 -8.31 1.27 20.63
C ASN A 58 -8.07 2.56 21.42
N PRO A 59 -8.35 2.58 22.74
CA PRO A 59 -8.25 3.79 23.55
C PRO A 59 -6.81 4.31 23.68
N LYS A 60 -5.79 3.50 23.33
CA LYS A 60 -4.38 3.94 23.31
C LYS A 60 -4.03 4.75 22.07
N ARG A 61 -4.86 4.75 21.03
CA ARG A 61 -4.62 5.53 19.82
C ARG A 61 -5.00 6.99 20.05
N LYS A 62 -4.04 7.88 19.77
CA LYS A 62 -4.30 9.33 19.77
C LYS A 62 -5.29 9.74 18.67
N TYR A 63 -5.25 9.06 17.53
CA TYR A 63 -6.15 9.30 16.39
C TYR A 63 -6.85 7.98 16.04
N PRO A 64 -8.17 7.85 16.28
CA PRO A 64 -8.90 6.62 16.06
C PRO A 64 -9.14 6.34 14.57
N HIS A 65 -9.14 7.38 13.72
CA HIS A 65 -9.36 7.24 12.28
C HIS A 65 -8.05 7.11 11.50
N SER A 66 -7.99 6.13 10.61
CA SER A 66 -6.89 5.95 9.64
C SER A 66 -7.44 6.13 8.23
N LEU A 67 -6.75 6.93 7.40
CA LEU A 67 -7.13 7.11 6.00
C LEU A 67 -6.78 5.85 5.18
N GLU A 68 -7.78 5.25 4.52
CA GLU A 68 -7.60 4.04 3.71
C GLU A 68 -7.68 4.33 2.21
N LEU A 69 -8.74 5.04 1.80
CA LEU A 69 -9.04 5.32 0.39
C LEU A 69 -9.29 6.81 0.18
N VAL A 70 -8.97 7.29 -1.02
CA VAL A 70 -9.30 8.63 -1.52
C VAL A 70 -9.97 8.48 -2.88
N GLU A 71 -11.04 9.24 -3.12
CA GLU A 71 -11.62 9.38 -4.44
C GLU A 71 -10.82 10.41 -5.23
N ALA A 72 -10.33 9.99 -6.39
CA ALA A 72 -9.65 10.86 -7.34
C ALA A 72 -10.10 10.47 -8.74
N ASP A 73 -10.45 11.46 -9.55
CA ASP A 73 -10.79 11.29 -10.96
C ASP A 73 -11.85 10.20 -11.23
N GLY A 74 -12.89 10.15 -10.38
CA GLY A 74 -14.00 9.20 -10.51
C GLY A 74 -13.66 7.75 -10.12
N THR A 75 -12.52 7.51 -9.49
CA THR A 75 -12.13 6.18 -8.98
C THR A 75 -11.66 6.23 -7.54
N LEU A 76 -11.75 5.09 -6.86
CA LEU A 76 -11.14 4.88 -5.55
C LEU A 76 -9.66 4.56 -5.69
N VAL A 77 -8.83 5.21 -4.89
CA VAL A 77 -7.39 4.97 -4.81
C VAL A 77 -7.03 4.55 -3.40
N GLY A 78 -6.42 3.37 -3.25
CA GLY A 78 -5.92 2.87 -1.96
C GLY A 78 -4.61 3.54 -1.58
N ILE A 79 -4.62 4.29 -0.47
CA ILE A 79 -3.45 5.08 -0.06
C ILE A 79 -2.66 4.42 1.07
N ASN A 80 -3.27 3.51 1.83
CA ASN A 80 -2.60 2.88 2.97
C ASN A 80 -1.53 1.90 2.48
N THR A 81 -0.25 2.28 2.65
CA THR A 81 0.90 1.51 2.17
C THR A 81 1.16 0.24 2.97
N GLY A 82 0.42 -0.02 4.06
CA GLY A 82 0.45 -1.26 4.81
C GLY A 82 -0.42 -2.39 4.24
N ARG A 83 -1.29 -2.09 3.27
CA ARG A 83 -2.20 -3.07 2.64
C ARG A 83 -1.58 -3.93 1.52
N PRO A 84 -0.71 -3.41 0.63
CA PRO A 84 -0.27 -4.11 -0.58
C PRO A 84 0.31 -5.51 -0.35
N ASN A 85 1.18 -5.71 0.63
CA ASN A 85 1.80 -7.04 0.84
C ASN A 85 0.75 -8.10 1.20
N LYS A 86 -0.27 -7.74 1.99
CA LYS A 86 -1.39 -8.65 2.30
C LYS A 86 -2.28 -8.90 1.08
N LEU A 87 -2.54 -7.87 0.28
CA LEU A 87 -3.31 -8.00 -0.96
C LEU A 87 -2.59 -8.90 -1.98
N ALA A 88 -1.28 -8.74 -2.12
CA ALA A 88 -0.45 -9.56 -3.01
C ALA A 88 -0.46 -11.02 -2.55
N GLU A 89 -0.26 -11.28 -1.26
CA GLU A 89 -0.35 -12.63 -0.69
C GLU A 89 -1.72 -13.27 -0.94
N GLU A 90 -2.82 -12.57 -0.63
CA GLU A 90 -4.17 -13.08 -0.88
C GLU A 90 -4.42 -13.36 -2.37
N ALA A 91 -3.89 -12.52 -3.27
CA ALA A 91 -4.03 -12.70 -4.71
C ALA A 91 -3.19 -13.88 -5.24
N ILE A 92 -1.97 -14.08 -4.72
CA ILE A 92 -1.12 -15.23 -5.05
C ILE A 92 -1.80 -16.53 -4.59
N LEU A 93 -2.18 -16.61 -3.31
CA LEU A 93 -2.83 -17.80 -2.74
C LEU A 93 -4.20 -18.08 -3.38
N GLY A 94 -4.87 -17.04 -3.88
CA GLY A 94 -6.12 -17.16 -4.64
C GLY A 94 -5.95 -17.52 -6.12
N GLY A 95 -4.72 -17.72 -6.61
CA GLY A 95 -4.46 -18.04 -8.02
C GLY A 95 -4.76 -16.90 -8.99
N LEU A 96 -4.78 -15.65 -8.51
CA LEU A 96 -5.10 -14.47 -9.33
C LEU A 96 -3.87 -13.88 -10.04
N ILE A 97 -2.66 -14.36 -9.70
CA ILE A 97 -1.39 -13.87 -10.24
C ILE A 97 -0.63 -15.03 -10.87
N GLY A 98 -0.97 -15.34 -12.12
CA GLY A 98 -0.27 -16.35 -12.93
C GLY A 98 -0.12 -17.69 -12.23
N ASP A 99 1.07 -18.27 -12.33
CA ASP A 99 1.49 -19.54 -11.74
C ASP A 99 2.12 -19.39 -10.34
N LEU A 100 2.15 -18.18 -9.77
CA LEU A 100 2.74 -17.93 -8.46
C LEU A 100 2.00 -18.67 -7.34
N GLY A 101 0.70 -18.93 -7.52
CA GLY A 101 -0.13 -19.69 -6.57
C GLY A 101 0.21 -21.18 -6.50
N ASP A 102 0.97 -21.69 -7.46
CA ASP A 102 1.27 -23.12 -7.58
C ASP A 102 2.57 -23.53 -6.85
N TYR A 103 3.25 -22.61 -6.16
CA TYR A 103 4.45 -22.90 -5.36
C TYR A 103 4.07 -23.57 -4.03
N ALA A 104 4.88 -24.53 -3.57
CA ALA A 104 4.64 -25.26 -2.33
C ALA A 104 4.61 -24.37 -1.06
N GLU A 105 5.47 -23.35 -0.98
CA GLU A 105 5.59 -22.48 0.21
C GLU A 105 5.60 -20.99 -0.13
N LEU A 106 4.94 -20.18 0.71
CA LEU A 106 4.98 -18.72 0.71
C LEU A 106 5.51 -18.21 2.05
N LYS A 107 6.60 -17.43 2.02
CA LYS A 107 7.23 -16.84 3.22
C LYS A 107 7.33 -15.32 3.07
N ARG A 108 6.83 -14.58 4.05
CA ARG A 108 6.91 -13.10 4.05
C ARG A 108 8.21 -12.59 4.64
N GLU A 109 8.63 -11.41 4.20
CA GLU A 109 9.72 -10.65 4.81
C GLU A 109 10.99 -11.49 4.95
N GLN A 110 11.46 -12.21 3.93
CA GLN A 110 12.66 -13.05 4.08
C GLN A 110 13.92 -12.26 3.78
N LYS A 111 15.01 -12.48 4.54
CA LYS A 111 16.29 -11.83 4.24
C LYS A 111 16.82 -12.31 2.88
N TYR A 112 17.28 -11.39 2.04
CA TYR A 112 17.92 -11.69 0.77
C TYR A 112 18.94 -10.59 0.44
N GLY A 113 19.83 -10.88 -0.52
CA GLY A 113 20.88 -9.93 -0.88
C GLY A 113 21.77 -9.59 0.31
N VAL A 114 22.22 -8.34 0.37
CA VAL A 114 23.20 -7.89 1.38
C VAL A 114 22.48 -7.27 2.58
N ASN A 115 21.48 -6.43 2.34
CA ASN A 115 20.84 -5.61 3.39
C ASN A 115 19.32 -5.47 3.21
N SER A 116 18.70 -6.33 2.41
CA SER A 116 17.27 -6.23 2.09
C SER A 116 16.45 -7.43 2.59
N ARG A 117 15.14 -7.23 2.65
CA ARG A 117 14.16 -8.30 2.89
C ARG A 117 13.18 -8.29 1.73
N ILE A 118 12.90 -9.45 1.18
CA ILE A 118 11.95 -9.61 0.08
C ILE A 118 10.56 -9.66 0.72
N ASP A 119 9.60 -8.97 0.11
CA ASP A 119 8.23 -8.92 0.63
C ASP A 119 7.64 -10.34 0.71
N ILE A 120 7.80 -11.11 -0.36
CA ILE A 120 7.34 -12.50 -0.47
C ILE A 120 8.43 -13.35 -1.16
N LEU A 121 8.81 -14.46 -0.52
CA LEU A 121 9.61 -15.53 -1.10
C LEU A 121 8.70 -16.73 -1.34
N LEU A 122 8.64 -17.19 -2.59
CA LEU A 122 8.03 -18.46 -2.96
C LEU A 122 9.14 -19.50 -3.08
N ASP A 123 8.92 -20.69 -2.53
CA ASP A 123 9.91 -21.77 -2.45
C ASP A 123 9.22 -23.08 -2.81
N ASP A 124 9.82 -23.83 -3.71
CA ASP A 124 9.30 -25.10 -4.21
C ASP A 124 10.46 -26.03 -4.60
N PRO A 125 10.44 -27.31 -4.17
CA PRO A 125 11.52 -28.25 -4.49
C PRO A 125 11.71 -28.52 -5.99
N GLU A 126 10.65 -28.39 -6.80
CA GLU A 126 10.66 -28.66 -8.24
C GLU A 126 10.84 -27.38 -9.05
N LYS A 127 10.20 -26.28 -8.63
CA LYS A 127 10.22 -24.99 -9.36
C LYS A 127 11.34 -24.04 -8.91
N GLY A 128 12.01 -24.35 -7.80
CA GLY A 128 12.99 -23.48 -7.18
C GLY A 128 12.34 -22.30 -6.45
N ARG A 129 13.00 -21.14 -6.50
CA ARG A 129 12.58 -19.94 -5.75
C ARG A 129 12.10 -18.84 -6.66
N ALA A 130 11.07 -18.12 -6.23
CA ALA A 130 10.68 -16.84 -6.82
C ALA A 130 10.69 -15.73 -5.76
N TYR A 131 11.37 -14.63 -6.09
CA TYR A 131 11.50 -13.44 -5.25
C TYR A 131 10.50 -12.40 -5.71
N VAL A 132 9.53 -12.05 -4.87
CA VAL A 132 8.44 -11.14 -5.21
C VAL A 132 8.53 -9.88 -4.35
N GLU A 133 8.84 -8.76 -5.00
CA GLU A 133 8.83 -7.42 -4.40
C GLU A 133 7.52 -6.71 -4.77
N VAL A 134 6.83 -6.16 -3.77
CA VAL A 134 5.53 -5.51 -3.91
C VAL A 134 5.71 -4.00 -3.86
N LYS A 135 5.21 -3.29 -4.89
CA LYS A 135 5.23 -1.81 -4.95
C LYS A 135 3.82 -1.26 -4.89
N ASN A 136 3.59 -0.29 -4.00
CA ASN A 136 2.35 0.47 -3.96
C ASN A 136 2.36 1.55 -5.04
N VAL A 137 1.42 1.50 -5.98
CA VAL A 137 1.29 2.47 -7.07
C VAL A 137 -0.04 3.21 -6.92
N HIS A 138 0.03 4.50 -6.60
CA HIS A 138 -1.14 5.35 -6.40
C HIS A 138 -1.04 6.68 -7.16
N TYR A 139 0.13 6.97 -7.77
CA TYR A 139 0.34 8.21 -8.50
C TYR A 139 -0.08 8.05 -9.96
N ARG A 140 -0.74 9.07 -10.48
CA ARG A 140 -1.07 9.23 -11.89
C ARG A 140 -0.77 10.65 -12.29
N ARG A 141 0.06 10.84 -13.31
CA ARG A 141 0.36 12.17 -13.85
C ARG A 141 -0.71 12.61 -14.82
N GLU A 142 -0.93 11.82 -15.86
CA GLU A 142 -1.86 12.07 -16.95
C GLU A 142 -2.37 10.74 -17.54
N GLY A 143 -3.54 10.78 -18.20
CA GLY A 143 -4.07 9.64 -18.93
C GLY A 143 -4.43 8.44 -18.03
N ARG A 144 -4.07 7.23 -18.48
CA ARG A 144 -4.50 5.96 -17.88
C ARG A 144 -3.40 5.20 -17.11
N LEU A 145 -2.17 5.70 -17.11
CA LEU A 145 -1.03 4.99 -16.53
C LEU A 145 -0.86 5.32 -15.05
N ALA A 146 -0.66 4.30 -14.22
CA ALA A 146 -0.22 4.47 -12.85
C ALA A 146 1.32 4.44 -12.81
N GLU A 147 1.93 5.35 -12.05
CA GLU A 147 3.37 5.58 -12.02
C GLU A 147 3.96 5.29 -10.63
N PHE A 148 5.13 4.68 -10.62
CA PHE A 148 5.97 4.53 -9.44
C PHE A 148 7.43 4.87 -9.80
N PRO A 149 8.15 5.60 -8.94
CA PRO A 149 7.70 6.20 -7.68
C PRO A 149 7.06 7.58 -7.88
N ASP A 150 6.32 8.07 -6.88
CA ASP A 150 5.74 9.42 -6.88
C ASP A 150 6.77 10.52 -6.49
N SER A 151 7.94 10.10 -6.00
CA SER A 151 9.08 10.92 -5.58
C SER A 151 10.37 10.11 -5.63
N VAL A 152 11.54 10.77 -5.68
CA VAL A 152 12.84 10.09 -5.75
C VAL A 152 13.04 9.15 -4.54
N THR A 153 13.40 7.88 -4.80
CA THR A 153 13.60 6.86 -3.76
C THR A 153 14.89 6.05 -3.98
N ALA A 154 15.98 6.46 -3.31
CA ALA A 154 17.23 5.71 -3.30
C ALA A 154 17.08 4.31 -2.69
N ARG A 155 16.17 4.16 -1.71
CA ARG A 155 15.84 2.86 -1.11
C ARG A 155 15.18 1.92 -2.11
N GLY A 156 14.22 2.44 -2.89
CA GLY A 156 13.54 1.65 -3.91
C GLY A 156 14.48 1.16 -5.01
N ALA A 157 15.39 2.04 -5.47
CA ALA A 157 16.42 1.68 -6.45
C ALA A 157 17.32 0.55 -5.91
N ARG A 158 17.83 0.66 -4.68
CA ARG A 158 18.67 -0.37 -4.06
C ARG A 158 17.97 -1.74 -3.99
N HIS A 159 16.68 -1.77 -3.66
CA HIS A 159 15.93 -3.04 -3.64
C HIS A 159 15.86 -3.68 -5.03
N LEU A 160 15.69 -2.87 -6.10
CA LEU A 160 15.67 -3.37 -7.47
C LEU A 160 17.05 -3.90 -7.90
N ASP A 161 18.12 -3.23 -7.51
CA ASP A 161 19.49 -3.69 -7.78
C ASP A 161 19.76 -5.04 -7.08
N GLU A 162 19.35 -5.18 -5.82
CA GLU A 162 19.47 -6.45 -5.08
C GLU A 162 18.60 -7.56 -5.68
N LEU A 163 17.40 -7.24 -6.18
CA LEU A 163 16.54 -8.21 -6.87
C LEU A 163 17.12 -8.65 -8.22
N ALA A 164 17.67 -7.71 -9.00
CA ALA A 164 18.36 -8.02 -10.25
C ALA A 164 19.59 -8.90 -10.02
N ALA A 165 20.34 -8.65 -8.93
CA ALA A 165 21.45 -9.51 -8.54
C ALA A 165 21.00 -10.94 -8.23
N MET A 166 19.85 -11.13 -7.56
CA MET A 166 19.30 -12.47 -7.32
C MET A 166 18.89 -13.17 -8.61
N ALA A 167 18.23 -12.48 -9.54
CA ALA A 167 17.87 -13.04 -10.85
C ALA A 167 19.10 -13.44 -11.68
N GLY A 168 20.28 -12.86 -11.42
CA GLY A 168 21.52 -13.27 -12.04
C GLY A 168 22.14 -14.57 -11.47
N THR A 169 21.59 -15.11 -10.38
CA THR A 169 22.13 -16.29 -9.69
C THR A 169 21.47 -17.63 -10.05
N GLY A 170 20.40 -17.61 -10.86
CA GLY A 170 19.63 -18.77 -11.29
C GLY A 170 18.19 -18.42 -11.60
#